data_AF-A0A7J8PJV1-F1
#
_entry.id   AF-A0A7J8PJV1-F1
#
_cell.length_a   1.000
_cell.length_b   1.000
_cell.length_c   1.000
_cell.angle_alpha   90.00
_cell.angle_beta   90.00
_cell.angle_gamma   90.00
#
_symmetry.space_group_name_H-M   'P 1'
#
loop_
_entity.id
_entity.type
_entity.pdbx_description
1 polymer ?
#
loop_
_entity_poly.entity_id
_entity_poly.type
_entity_poly.pdbx_seq_one_letter_code
_entity_poly.pdbx_strand_id
1 'polypeptide(L)'
;MALARLQILVALSLVPFFLFPVALGYRANDVRSWCRKTPNPQPCEYFLSHDPKNTPIKDESQFFKISMHLALERAARAESNTHSLGPKCRNGREKAAWSDCVNLYELTILRLNRTVDSGTNLNKDDAQTWLSTALTNLETCRTGFMELGVPDYLLPMMSNNVSQLISNTLALNKEPYKEPTYKDGFPTWVKPGDRKLLQSSSPASTANIIVAQDGSGNYKTIKDAISAASKRSGSGRYVIYVKAGTYKENVEIGSKLKNIMMVGDGIGKTIITGSKSVGGGSTTFNSATV
;
A
#
# COMPACT_ATOMS: atom_id res chain seq x y z
N MET A 1 -36.86 -88.06 -15.71
CA MET A 1 -36.33 -87.74 -14.37
C MET A 1 -34.82 -87.58 -14.52
N ALA A 2 -34.35 -86.34 -14.70
CA ALA A 2 -33.73 -85.51 -13.63
C ALA A 2 -32.26 -85.94 -13.40
N LEU A 3 -31.22 -85.12 -13.49
CA LEU A 3 -31.05 -83.67 -13.58
C LEU A 3 -29.84 -83.34 -14.49
N ALA A 4 -29.99 -82.31 -15.34
CA ALA A 4 -28.89 -81.72 -16.09
C ALA A 4 -28.03 -80.84 -15.16
N ARG A 5 -26.72 -81.08 -15.12
CA ARG A 5 -25.76 -80.20 -14.43
C ARG A 5 -25.43 -79.02 -15.33
N LEU A 6 -26.01 -77.86 -15.02
CA LEU A 6 -25.66 -76.57 -15.63
C LEU A 6 -24.34 -76.08 -15.01
N GLN A 7 -23.23 -76.20 -15.73
CA GLN A 7 -21.97 -75.55 -15.34
C GLN A 7 -22.00 -74.10 -15.80
N ILE A 8 -22.19 -73.17 -14.84
CA ILE A 8 -22.07 -71.74 -15.07
C ILE A 8 -20.58 -71.38 -15.00
N LEU A 9 -19.97 -71.17 -16.17
CA LEU A 9 -18.65 -70.53 -16.30
C LEU A 9 -18.82 -69.04 -16.01
N VAL A 10 -18.50 -68.62 -14.78
CA VAL A 10 -18.38 -67.20 -14.43
C VAL A 10 -17.02 -66.71 -14.94
N ALA A 11 -17.00 -66.12 -16.13
CA ALA A 11 -15.85 -65.36 -16.60
C ALA A 11 -15.76 -64.05 -15.80
N LEU A 12 -14.92 -64.02 -14.75
CA LEU A 12 -14.50 -62.77 -14.12
C LEU A 12 -13.62 -62.00 -15.11
N SER A 13 -14.24 -61.12 -15.90
CA SER A 13 -13.52 -60.04 -16.56
C SER A 13 -13.09 -59.03 -15.50
N LEU A 14 -11.88 -59.20 -14.98
CA LEU A 14 -11.14 -58.14 -14.29
C LEU A 14 -10.86 -57.04 -15.32
N VAL A 15 -11.83 -56.17 -15.56
CA VAL A 15 -11.57 -54.87 -16.19
C VAL A 15 -10.82 -54.06 -15.15
N PRO A 16 -9.55 -53.70 -15.36
CA PRO A 16 -8.89 -52.76 -14.47
C PRO A 16 -9.61 -51.44 -14.68
N PHE A 17 -10.51 -51.11 -13.75
CA PHE A 17 -11.08 -49.79 -13.64
C PHE A 17 -9.93 -48.89 -13.17
N PHE A 18 -9.09 -48.49 -14.12
CA PHE A 18 -8.24 -47.33 -13.95
C PHE A 18 -9.19 -46.15 -13.77
N LEU A 19 -9.56 -45.90 -12.51
CA LEU A 19 -9.92 -44.56 -12.06
C LEU A 19 -8.66 -43.73 -12.23
N PHE A 20 -8.37 -43.32 -13.47
CA PHE A 20 -7.64 -42.10 -13.66
C PHE A 20 -8.49 -41.05 -12.96
N PRO A 21 -7.99 -40.38 -11.91
CA PRO A 21 -8.61 -39.14 -11.54
C PRO A 21 -8.50 -38.30 -12.81
N VAL A 22 -9.63 -37.97 -13.42
CA VAL A 22 -9.68 -36.84 -14.33
C VAL A 22 -9.40 -35.64 -13.44
N ALA A 23 -8.12 -35.41 -13.14
CA ALA A 23 -7.65 -34.08 -12.85
C ALA A 23 -8.01 -33.32 -14.12
N LEU A 24 -9.09 -32.54 -14.05
CA LEU A 24 -9.46 -31.59 -15.07
C LEU A 24 -8.36 -30.51 -15.08
N GLY A 25 -7.19 -30.87 -15.59
CA GLY A 25 -6.01 -30.04 -15.76
C GLY A 25 -6.18 -29.14 -16.97
N TYR A 26 -7.23 -28.32 -16.95
CA TYR A 26 -7.40 -27.17 -17.83
C TYR A 26 -7.43 -25.94 -16.94
N ARG A 27 -6.32 -25.18 -16.91
CA ARG A 27 -6.15 -23.91 -16.15
C ARG A 27 -4.87 -23.14 -16.49
N ALA A 28 -3.77 -23.83 -16.83
CA ALA A 28 -2.47 -23.17 -17.04
C ALA A 28 -2.41 -22.33 -18.35
N ASN A 29 -2.99 -22.83 -19.44
CA ASN A 29 -3.00 -22.12 -20.73
C ASN A 29 -3.86 -20.84 -20.67
N ASP A 30 -4.99 -20.88 -19.96
CA ASP A 30 -5.86 -19.72 -19.77
C ASP A 30 -5.17 -18.64 -18.93
N VAL A 31 -4.55 -19.01 -17.80
CA VAL A 31 -3.76 -18.10 -16.96
C VAL A 31 -2.66 -17.43 -17.78
N ARG A 32 -1.91 -18.21 -18.57
CA ARG A 32 -0.86 -17.69 -19.45
C ARG A 32 -1.38 -16.65 -20.43
N SER A 33 -2.53 -16.91 -21.07
CA SER A 33 -3.13 -15.96 -22.02
C SER A 33 -3.47 -14.61 -21.37
N TRP A 34 -3.92 -14.63 -20.11
CA TRP A 34 -4.25 -13.43 -19.35
C TRP A 34 -3.01 -12.69 -18.86
N CYS A 35 -2.06 -13.40 -18.25
CA CYS A 35 -0.81 -12.81 -17.74
C CYS A 35 0.06 -12.18 -18.84
N ARG A 36 0.05 -12.72 -20.07
CA ARG A 36 0.74 -12.13 -21.23
C ARG A 36 0.27 -10.72 -21.61
N LYS A 37 -0.92 -10.29 -21.15
CA LYS A 37 -1.42 -8.92 -21.34
C LYS A 37 -0.79 -7.91 -20.38
N THR A 38 0.07 -8.35 -19.47
CA THR A 38 0.68 -7.53 -18.42
C THR A 38 2.19 -7.35 -18.66
N PRO A 39 2.81 -6.26 -18.17
CA PRO A 39 4.24 -5.99 -18.38
C PRO A 39 5.18 -7.02 -17.74
N ASN A 40 4.76 -7.72 -16.68
CA ASN A 40 5.56 -8.72 -15.98
C ASN A 40 4.82 -10.08 -15.94
N PRO A 41 4.77 -10.82 -17.06
CA PRO A 41 3.93 -12.02 -17.17
C PRO A 41 4.41 -13.18 -16.28
N GLN A 42 5.72 -13.35 -16.11
CA GLN A 42 6.30 -14.49 -15.38
C GLN A 42 5.79 -14.67 -13.95
N PRO A 43 5.86 -13.66 -13.05
CA PRO A 43 5.34 -13.83 -11.69
C PRO A 43 3.81 -14.02 -11.66
N CYS A 44 3.07 -13.40 -12.57
CA CYS A 44 1.63 -13.62 -12.70
C CYS A 44 1.33 -15.09 -13.04
N GLU A 45 2.00 -15.64 -14.08
CA GLU A 45 1.82 -17.02 -14.50
C GLU A 45 2.20 -17.99 -13.38
N TYR A 46 3.35 -17.78 -12.75
CA TYR A 46 3.83 -18.63 -11.68
C TYR A 46 2.83 -18.70 -10.52
N PHE A 47 2.40 -17.56 -9.97
CA PHE A 47 1.55 -17.60 -8.78
C PHE A 47 0.10 -18.01 -9.08
N LEU A 48 -0.49 -17.58 -10.21
CA LEU A 48 -1.87 -17.95 -10.53
C LEU A 48 -2.03 -19.41 -10.98
N SER A 49 -1.00 -20.00 -11.60
CA SER A 49 -1.02 -21.43 -11.94
C SER A 49 -0.90 -22.35 -10.72
N HIS A 50 -0.29 -21.86 -9.63
CA HIS A 50 -0.10 -22.60 -8.38
C HIS A 50 -1.15 -22.26 -7.30
N ASP A 51 -2.17 -21.44 -7.62
CA ASP A 51 -3.26 -21.15 -6.69
C ASP A 51 -4.29 -22.30 -6.68
N PRO A 52 -4.47 -23.04 -5.56
CA PRO A 52 -5.45 -24.12 -5.49
C PRO A 52 -6.90 -23.61 -5.61
N LYS A 53 -7.15 -22.32 -5.36
CA LYS A 53 -8.48 -21.68 -5.44
C LYS A 53 -8.76 -21.05 -6.79
N ASN A 54 -7.89 -21.26 -7.79
CA ASN A 54 -8.06 -20.64 -9.10
C ASN A 54 -9.47 -20.94 -9.65
N THR A 55 -10.07 -19.99 -10.35
CA THR A 55 -11.35 -20.17 -11.06
C THR A 55 -11.17 -19.64 -12.47
N PRO A 56 -11.90 -20.15 -13.48
CA PRO A 56 -11.81 -19.61 -14.82
C PRO A 56 -12.00 -18.09 -14.82
N ILE A 57 -11.05 -17.38 -15.43
CA ILE A 57 -11.07 -15.92 -15.56
C ILE A 57 -12.04 -15.58 -16.70
N LYS A 58 -13.14 -14.91 -16.37
CA LYS A 58 -14.23 -14.65 -17.34
C LYS A 58 -14.05 -13.35 -18.12
N ASP A 59 -13.52 -12.31 -17.48
CA ASP A 59 -13.40 -10.96 -18.06
C ASP A 59 -12.24 -10.15 -17.43
N GLU A 60 -11.95 -8.97 -18.00
CA GLU A 60 -10.85 -8.09 -17.54
C GLU A 60 -11.05 -7.60 -16.10
N SER A 61 -12.29 -7.38 -15.65
CA SER A 61 -12.58 -6.90 -14.29
C SER A 61 -12.30 -7.99 -13.26
N GLN A 62 -12.70 -9.24 -13.55
CA GLN A 62 -12.35 -10.39 -12.73
C GLN A 62 -10.83 -10.60 -12.72
N PHE A 63 -10.16 -10.49 -13.87
CA PHE A 63 -8.71 -10.64 -13.93
C PHE A 63 -7.97 -9.57 -13.13
N PHE A 64 -8.43 -8.32 -13.20
CA PHE A 64 -7.91 -7.21 -12.41
C PHE A 64 -8.05 -7.51 -10.91
N LYS A 65 -9.24 -7.91 -10.44
CA LYS A 65 -9.47 -8.27 -9.03
C LYS A 65 -8.58 -9.42 -8.55
N ILE A 66 -8.46 -10.48 -9.34
CA ILE A 66 -7.57 -11.62 -9.01
C ILE A 66 -6.11 -11.15 -8.91
N SER A 67 -5.66 -10.31 -9.85
CA SER A 67 -4.31 -9.76 -9.86
C SER A 67 -4.05 -8.85 -8.66
N MET A 68 -5.04 -8.04 -8.25
CA MET A 68 -5.00 -7.20 -7.05
C MET A 68 -4.86 -8.03 -5.77
N HIS A 69 -5.67 -9.07 -5.63
CA HIS A 69 -5.60 -9.99 -4.49
C HIS A 69 -4.24 -10.70 -4.43
N LEU A 70 -3.73 -11.16 -5.58
CA LEU A 70 -2.41 -11.77 -5.66
C LEU A 70 -1.32 -10.79 -5.22
N ALA A 71 -1.34 -9.54 -5.70
CA ALA A 71 -0.37 -8.52 -5.30
C ALA A 71 -0.43 -8.25 -3.79
N LEU A 72 -1.63 -8.12 -3.21
CA LEU A 72 -1.84 -7.94 -1.77
C LEU A 72 -1.31 -9.12 -0.95
N GLU A 73 -1.64 -10.35 -1.34
CA GLU A 73 -1.17 -11.56 -0.65
C GLU A 73 0.35 -11.65 -0.67
N ARG A 74 0.98 -11.39 -1.82
CA ARG A 74 2.44 -11.42 -1.94
C ARG A 74 3.10 -10.28 -1.18
N ALA A 75 2.48 -9.09 -1.12
CA ALA A 75 2.94 -7.99 -0.29
C ALA A 75 2.92 -8.36 1.20
N ALA A 76 1.86 -9.00 1.69
CA ALA A 76 1.77 -9.47 3.08
C ALA A 76 2.84 -10.51 3.42
N ARG A 77 3.12 -11.46 2.51
CA ARG A 77 4.21 -12.42 2.70
C ARG A 77 5.59 -11.75 2.71
N ALA A 78 5.81 -10.78 1.82
CA ALA A 78 7.06 -10.03 1.75
C ALA A 78 7.29 -9.14 2.98
N GLU A 79 6.22 -8.55 3.52
CA GLU A 79 6.24 -7.80 4.78
C GLU A 79 6.62 -8.70 5.96
N SER A 80 5.97 -9.85 6.09
CA SER A 80 6.31 -10.83 7.13
C SER A 80 7.76 -11.32 7.04
N ASN A 81 8.25 -11.61 5.82
CA ASN A 81 9.66 -11.92 5.59
C ASN A 81 10.56 -10.76 6.03
N THR A 82 10.24 -9.53 5.61
CA THR A 82 11.00 -8.32 5.98
C THR A 82 11.06 -8.15 7.50
N HIS A 83 9.93 -8.28 8.19
CA HIS A 83 9.88 -8.20 9.66
C HIS A 83 10.81 -9.23 10.32
N SER A 84 10.85 -10.46 9.80
CA SER A 84 11.72 -11.53 10.32
C SER A 84 13.22 -11.25 10.21
N LEU A 85 13.63 -10.31 9.35
CA LEU A 85 15.04 -9.94 9.17
C LEU A 85 15.56 -8.95 10.23
N GLY A 86 14.68 -8.41 11.08
CA GLY A 86 15.06 -7.42 12.10
C GLY A 86 16.22 -7.83 13.02
N PRO A 87 16.24 -9.07 13.54
CA PRO A 87 17.37 -9.58 14.33
C PRO A 87 18.67 -9.77 13.55
N LYS A 88 18.63 -9.79 12.20
CA LYS A 88 19.82 -9.97 11.36
C LYS A 88 20.56 -8.66 11.08
N CYS A 89 19.98 -7.50 11.40
CA CYS A 89 20.63 -6.20 11.20
C CYS A 89 21.96 -6.12 11.95
N ARG A 90 23.06 -5.86 11.23
CA ARG A 90 24.42 -5.90 11.79
C ARG A 90 24.87 -4.56 12.38
N ASN A 91 24.25 -3.46 11.95
CA ASN A 91 24.63 -2.11 12.35
C ASN A 91 23.41 -1.17 12.33
N GLY A 92 23.60 0.05 12.85
CA GLY A 92 22.53 1.06 12.93
C GLY A 92 21.97 1.51 11.58
N ARG A 93 22.79 1.51 10.51
CA ARG A 93 22.35 1.89 9.16
C ARG A 93 21.45 0.85 8.54
N GLU A 94 21.84 -0.43 8.65
CA GLU A 94 20.98 -1.55 8.26
C GLU A 94 19.68 -1.54 9.05
N LYS A 95 19.74 -1.29 10.36
CA LYS A 95 18.55 -1.21 11.22
C LYS A 95 17.62 -0.07 10.80
N ALA A 96 18.17 1.09 10.43
CA ALA A 96 17.40 2.22 9.94
C ALA A 96 16.69 1.89 8.61
N ALA A 97 17.43 1.45 7.58
CA ALA A 97 16.84 1.09 6.29
C ALA A 97 15.81 -0.05 6.42
N TRP A 98 16.09 -1.07 7.24
CA TRP A 98 15.16 -2.15 7.53
C TRP A 98 13.87 -1.64 8.18
N SER A 99 13.97 -0.78 9.20
CA SER A 99 12.81 -0.24 9.90
C SER A 99 11.92 0.56 8.95
N ASP A 100 12.54 1.31 8.03
CA ASP A 100 11.82 2.08 7.02
C ASP A 100 11.09 1.16 6.05
N CYS A 101 11.75 0.09 5.61
CA CYS A 101 11.13 -0.91 4.75
C CYS A 101 9.93 -1.60 5.41
N VAL A 102 9.99 -1.93 6.70
CA VAL A 102 8.84 -2.49 7.42
C VAL A 102 7.64 -1.52 7.33
N ASN A 103 7.85 -0.24 7.66
CA ASN A 103 6.80 0.79 7.55
C ASN A 103 6.29 0.94 6.11
N LEU A 104 7.18 0.96 5.12
CA LEU A 104 6.81 1.09 3.71
C LEU A 104 6.03 -0.13 3.18
N TYR A 105 6.30 -1.34 3.70
CA TYR A 105 5.49 -2.53 3.42
C TYR A 105 4.11 -2.45 4.07
N GLU A 106 4.00 -2.00 5.32
CA GLU A 106 2.71 -1.76 5.98
C GLU A 106 1.87 -0.73 5.20
N LEU A 107 2.49 0.37 4.74
CA LEU A 107 1.84 1.38 3.91
C LEU A 107 1.43 0.81 2.55
N THR A 108 2.26 -0.05 1.94
CA THR A 108 1.95 -0.76 0.69
C THR A 108 0.69 -1.60 0.87
N ILE A 109 0.63 -2.43 1.91
CA ILE A 109 -0.52 -3.28 2.23
C ILE A 109 -1.76 -2.42 2.48
N LEU A 110 -1.64 -1.32 3.22
CA LEU A 110 -2.76 -0.40 3.46
C LEU A 110 -3.35 0.16 2.16
N ARG A 111 -2.52 0.47 1.15
CA ARG A 111 -3.00 0.96 -0.16
C ARG A 111 -3.63 -0.17 -0.98
N LEU A 112 -3.00 -1.34 -1.03
CA LEU A 112 -3.53 -2.51 -1.74
C LEU A 112 -4.85 -3.02 -1.13
N ASN A 113 -5.01 -2.93 0.18
CA ASN A 113 -6.27 -3.33 0.82
C ASN A 113 -7.40 -2.37 0.45
N ARG A 114 -7.16 -1.06 0.37
CA ARG A 114 -8.16 -0.08 -0.08
C ARG A 114 -8.64 -0.35 -1.51
N THR A 115 -7.73 -0.75 -2.40
CA THR A 115 -8.10 -1.12 -3.78
C THR A 115 -8.96 -2.38 -3.83
N VAL A 116 -8.70 -3.36 -2.96
CA VAL A 116 -9.45 -4.62 -2.90
C VAL A 116 -10.83 -4.44 -2.26
N ASP A 117 -10.90 -3.71 -1.13
CA ASP A 117 -12.12 -3.52 -0.34
C ASP A 117 -13.18 -2.65 -1.04
N SER A 118 -12.79 -1.85 -2.04
CA SER A 118 -13.69 -0.93 -2.74
C SER A 118 -14.75 -1.63 -3.63
N GLY A 119 -14.69 -2.96 -3.76
CA GLY A 119 -15.75 -3.76 -4.37
C GLY A 119 -16.06 -3.40 -5.83
N THR A 120 -17.34 -3.18 -6.17
CA THR A 120 -17.81 -2.84 -7.52
C THR A 120 -17.73 -1.34 -7.85
N ASN A 121 -17.45 -0.47 -6.87
CA ASN A 121 -17.45 0.99 -7.02
C ASN A 121 -16.05 1.59 -6.89
N LEU A 122 -15.00 0.81 -7.15
CA LEU A 122 -13.63 1.31 -7.13
C LEU A 122 -13.46 2.37 -8.23
N ASN A 123 -13.22 3.61 -7.80
CA ASN A 123 -12.82 4.68 -8.71
C ASN A 123 -11.44 4.34 -9.31
N LYS A 124 -11.36 4.32 -10.64
CA LYS A 124 -10.12 4.02 -11.35
C LYS A 124 -9.00 5.01 -11.06
N ASP A 125 -9.32 6.29 -10.81
CA ASP A 125 -8.35 7.31 -10.42
C ASP A 125 -7.75 7.00 -9.03
N ASP A 126 -8.59 6.59 -8.09
CA ASP A 126 -8.16 6.18 -6.76
C ASP A 126 -7.32 4.89 -6.82
N ALA A 127 -7.74 3.92 -7.63
CA ALA A 127 -6.99 2.69 -7.86
C ALA A 127 -5.60 2.98 -8.42
N GLN A 128 -5.53 3.84 -9.45
CA GLN A 128 -4.27 4.28 -10.06
C GLN A 128 -3.36 4.94 -9.03
N THR A 129 -3.92 5.82 -8.20
CA THR A 129 -3.20 6.55 -7.16
C THR A 129 -2.65 5.59 -6.09
N TRP A 130 -3.48 4.69 -5.56
CA TRP A 130 -3.08 3.77 -4.50
C TRP A 130 -2.06 2.74 -4.99
N LEU A 131 -2.22 2.22 -6.20
CA LEU A 131 -1.26 1.30 -6.82
C LEU A 131 0.09 1.97 -7.12
N SER A 132 0.07 3.20 -7.64
CA SER A 132 1.30 3.96 -7.88
C SER A 132 2.02 4.26 -6.57
N THR A 133 1.28 4.64 -5.53
CA THR A 133 1.83 4.84 -4.18
C THR A 133 2.48 3.56 -3.64
N ALA A 134 1.83 2.40 -3.83
CA ALA A 134 2.34 1.12 -3.39
C ALA A 134 3.67 0.76 -4.07
N LEU A 135 3.84 1.04 -5.37
CA LEU A 135 5.14 0.91 -6.04
C LEU A 135 6.19 1.87 -5.49
N THR A 136 5.83 3.14 -5.32
CA THR A 136 6.74 4.15 -4.76
C THR A 136 7.24 3.73 -3.39
N ASN A 137 6.39 3.16 -2.54
CA ASN A 137 6.81 2.69 -1.23
C ASN A 137 7.89 1.60 -1.30
N LEU A 138 7.71 0.61 -2.18
CA LEU A 138 8.68 -0.47 -2.37
C LEU A 138 10.01 0.04 -2.94
N GLU A 139 9.96 1.02 -3.85
CA GLU A 139 11.15 1.65 -4.41
C GLU A 139 11.88 2.54 -3.38
N THR A 140 11.13 3.27 -2.55
CA THR A 140 11.68 4.04 -1.43
C THR A 140 12.39 3.12 -0.43
N CYS A 141 11.82 1.94 -0.15
CA CYS A 141 12.43 0.93 0.71
C CYS A 141 13.79 0.49 0.15
N ARG A 142 13.84 0.12 -1.13
CA ARG A 142 15.08 -0.24 -1.82
C ARG A 142 16.10 0.91 -1.79
N THR A 143 15.64 2.13 -2.05
CA THR A 143 16.48 3.34 -2.10
C THR A 143 17.11 3.63 -0.75
N GLY A 144 16.40 3.44 0.36
CA GLY A 144 16.95 3.66 1.71
C GLY A 144 18.19 2.81 2.02
N PHE A 145 18.24 1.55 1.54
CA PHE A 145 19.43 0.71 1.64
C PHE A 145 20.61 1.23 0.80
N MET A 146 20.33 1.76 -0.40
CA MET A 146 21.33 2.33 -1.30
C MET A 146 21.91 3.63 -0.72
N GLU A 147 21.05 4.53 -0.23
CA GLU A 147 21.44 5.82 0.36
C GLU A 147 22.36 5.66 1.56
N LEU A 148 22.10 4.66 2.41
CA LEU A 148 22.89 4.40 3.60
C LEU A 148 24.15 3.55 3.32
N GLY A 149 24.34 3.10 2.07
CA GLY A 149 25.49 2.30 1.66
C GLY A 149 25.52 0.91 2.28
N VAL A 150 24.35 0.28 2.46
CA VAL A 150 24.21 -1.06 3.07
C VAL A 150 23.37 -2.06 2.23
N PRO A 151 23.43 -2.06 0.88
CA PRO A 151 22.56 -2.90 0.08
C PRO A 151 22.94 -4.39 0.10
N ASP A 152 24.17 -4.77 0.43
CA ASP A 152 24.68 -6.10 0.02
C ASP A 152 24.23 -7.28 0.90
N TYR A 153 23.63 -7.02 2.08
CA TYR A 153 23.33 -8.08 3.05
C TYR A 153 21.84 -8.35 3.23
N LEU A 154 21.06 -7.37 3.71
CA LEU A 154 19.63 -7.58 3.98
C LEU A 154 18.79 -7.48 2.70
N LEU A 155 19.09 -6.52 1.81
CA LEU A 155 18.27 -6.25 0.63
C LEU A 155 18.12 -7.47 -0.30
N PRO A 156 19.14 -8.31 -0.56
CA PRO A 156 18.96 -9.54 -1.36
C PRO A 156 18.01 -10.54 -0.71
N MET A 157 17.99 -10.62 0.62
CA MET A 157 17.05 -11.48 1.37
C MET A 157 15.60 -10.97 1.32
N MET A 158 15.42 -9.71 0.94
CA MET A 158 14.11 -9.08 0.73
C MET A 158 13.64 -9.17 -0.72
N SER A 159 14.42 -9.74 -1.64
CA SER A 159 14.06 -9.86 -3.05
C SER A 159 12.77 -10.66 -3.25
N ASN A 160 11.84 -10.11 -4.05
CA ASN A 160 10.54 -10.71 -4.33
C ASN A 160 9.91 -10.08 -5.59
N ASN A 161 8.73 -10.56 -5.99
CA ASN A 161 8.03 -10.10 -7.21
C ASN A 161 6.90 -9.09 -6.94
N VAL A 162 6.78 -8.52 -5.74
CA VAL A 162 5.62 -7.67 -5.38
C VAL A 162 5.55 -6.44 -6.29
N SER A 163 6.66 -5.74 -6.53
CA SER A 163 6.67 -4.58 -7.44
C SER A 163 6.23 -4.96 -8.86
N GLN A 164 6.62 -6.13 -9.36
CA GLN A 164 6.21 -6.62 -10.68
C GLN A 164 4.70 -6.93 -10.73
N LEU A 165 4.15 -7.53 -9.67
CA LEU A 165 2.72 -7.83 -9.56
C LEU A 165 1.88 -6.55 -9.45
N ILE A 166 2.31 -5.56 -8.67
CA ILE A 166 1.64 -4.26 -8.59
C ILE A 166 1.71 -3.53 -9.94
N SER A 167 2.86 -3.59 -10.64
CA SER A 167 3.00 -3.02 -11.99
C SER A 167 2.03 -3.67 -12.98
N ASN A 168 1.79 -4.98 -12.89
CA ASN A 168 0.76 -5.64 -13.69
C ASN A 168 -0.63 -5.09 -13.42
N THR A 169 -0.99 -4.86 -12.15
CA THR A 169 -2.30 -4.30 -11.80
C THR A 169 -2.48 -2.87 -12.30
N LEU A 170 -1.44 -2.04 -12.28
CA LEU A 170 -1.48 -0.69 -12.89
C LEU A 170 -1.80 -0.76 -14.38
N ALA A 171 -1.11 -1.65 -15.11
CA ALA A 171 -1.32 -1.83 -16.55
C ALA A 171 -2.74 -2.33 -16.87
N LEU A 172 -3.39 -3.05 -15.95
CA LEU A 172 -4.76 -3.52 -16.10
C LEU A 172 -5.81 -2.45 -15.77
N ASN A 173 -5.52 -1.51 -14.86
CA ASN A 173 -6.45 -0.42 -14.51
C ASN A 173 -6.69 0.54 -15.70
N LYS A 174 -5.64 0.78 -16.50
CA LYS A 174 -5.66 1.56 -17.76
C LYS A 174 -6.28 2.96 -17.61
N GLU A 175 -6.11 3.62 -16.46
CA GLU A 175 -6.67 4.97 -16.26
C GLU A 175 -5.73 6.05 -16.83
N PRO A 176 -6.18 6.85 -17.81
CA PRO A 176 -5.38 7.94 -18.35
C PRO A 176 -5.30 9.11 -17.37
N TYR A 177 -4.18 9.83 -17.39
CA TYR A 177 -4.08 11.08 -16.66
C TYR A 177 -5.05 12.13 -17.22
N LYS A 178 -5.78 12.81 -16.34
CA LYS A 178 -6.67 13.92 -16.66
C LYS A 178 -6.17 15.17 -15.94
N GLU A 179 -5.90 16.22 -16.71
CA GLU A 179 -5.53 17.52 -16.16
C GLU A 179 -6.63 18.05 -15.22
N PRO A 180 -6.28 18.53 -14.01
CA PRO A 180 -7.25 19.13 -13.11
C PRO A 180 -7.91 20.36 -13.74
N THR A 181 -9.22 20.47 -13.61
CA THR A 181 -9.95 21.69 -14.01
C THR A 181 -9.96 22.69 -12.87
N TYR A 182 -9.90 23.97 -13.20
CA TYR A 182 -9.87 25.08 -12.24
C TYR A 182 -11.11 25.96 -12.37
N LYS A 183 -11.63 26.41 -11.24
CA LYS A 183 -12.71 27.40 -11.15
C LYS A 183 -12.44 28.34 -10.00
N ASP A 184 -12.45 29.65 -10.28
CA ASP A 184 -12.19 30.72 -9.30
C ASP A 184 -10.80 30.59 -8.63
N GLY A 185 -9.78 30.18 -9.40
CA GLY A 185 -8.42 29.98 -8.91
C GLY A 185 -8.18 28.70 -8.10
N PHE A 186 -9.21 27.86 -7.89
CA PHE A 186 -9.08 26.58 -7.17
C PHE A 186 -9.36 25.38 -8.07
N PRO A 187 -8.67 24.25 -7.87
CA PRO A 187 -9.05 22.99 -8.49
C PRO A 187 -10.49 22.61 -8.14
N THR A 188 -11.23 22.02 -9.09
CA THR A 188 -12.64 21.65 -8.91
C THR A 188 -12.87 20.62 -7.80
N TRP A 189 -11.87 19.80 -7.47
CA TRP A 189 -11.92 18.83 -6.37
C TRP A 189 -11.83 19.47 -4.97
N VAL A 190 -11.38 20.73 -4.85
CA VAL A 190 -11.39 21.46 -3.58
C VAL A 190 -12.82 21.89 -3.26
N LYS A 191 -13.39 21.40 -2.16
CA LYS A 191 -14.79 21.67 -1.78
C LYS A 191 -14.99 23.16 -1.43
N PRO A 192 -16.20 23.73 -1.64
CA PRO A 192 -16.47 25.14 -1.35
C PRO A 192 -16.12 25.58 0.08
N GLY A 193 -16.41 24.74 1.09
CA GLY A 193 -16.05 25.02 2.48
C GLY A 193 -14.54 25.10 2.72
N ASP A 194 -13.76 24.34 1.97
CA ASP A 194 -12.30 24.30 2.07
C ASP A 194 -11.70 25.55 1.43
N ARG A 195 -12.26 25.99 0.31
CA ARG A 195 -11.88 27.26 -0.33
C ARG A 195 -12.12 28.45 0.59
N LYS A 196 -13.31 28.52 1.21
CA LYS A 196 -13.66 29.59 2.17
C LYS A 196 -12.70 29.61 3.36
N LEU A 197 -12.28 28.44 3.85
CA LEU A 197 -11.34 28.33 4.95
C LEU A 197 -9.93 28.79 4.55
N LEU A 198 -9.45 28.41 3.36
CA LEU A 198 -8.17 28.87 2.80
C LEU A 198 -8.14 30.38 2.54
N GLN A 199 -9.30 30.98 2.28
CA GLN A 199 -9.48 32.42 2.09
C GLN A 199 -9.74 33.18 3.40
N SER A 200 -9.83 32.49 4.54
CA SER A 200 -10.12 33.13 5.83
C SER A 200 -8.94 33.98 6.31
N SER A 201 -9.23 35.22 6.71
CA SER A 201 -8.24 36.13 7.31
C SER A 201 -7.92 35.81 8.77
N SER A 202 -8.68 34.92 9.43
CA SER A 202 -8.46 34.51 10.82
C SER A 202 -8.52 32.99 10.97
N PRO A 203 -7.42 32.27 10.67
CA PRO A 203 -7.34 30.82 10.84
C PRO A 203 -7.61 30.35 12.28
N ALA A 204 -7.19 31.16 13.26
CA ALA A 204 -7.36 30.90 14.68
C ALA A 204 -8.85 30.69 15.08
N SER A 205 -9.77 31.43 14.45
CA SER A 205 -11.21 31.33 14.74
C SER A 205 -11.83 29.95 14.41
N THR A 206 -11.13 29.14 13.63
CA THR A 206 -11.57 27.81 13.19
C THR A 206 -10.71 26.68 13.76
N ALA A 207 -9.75 27.00 14.63
CA ALA A 207 -8.81 26.07 15.19
C ALA A 207 -9.46 25.16 16.25
N ASN A 208 -9.18 23.86 16.18
CA ASN A 208 -9.50 22.92 17.27
C ASN A 208 -8.42 22.95 18.35
N ILE A 209 -7.15 23.12 17.95
CA ILE A 209 -5.99 23.25 18.83
C ILE A 209 -5.11 24.39 18.32
N ILE A 210 -4.53 25.13 19.27
CA ILE A 210 -3.51 26.15 19.02
C ILE A 210 -2.17 25.67 19.58
N VAL A 211 -1.12 25.77 18.76
CA VAL A 211 0.26 25.50 19.13
C VAL A 211 1.01 26.83 19.21
N ALA A 212 1.63 27.09 20.35
CA ALA A 212 2.35 28.34 20.62
C ALA A 212 3.53 28.11 21.58
N GLN A 213 4.76 28.40 21.12
CA GLN A 213 5.97 28.17 21.93
C GLN A 213 6.02 29.05 23.19
N ASP A 214 5.40 30.22 23.13
CA ASP A 214 5.27 31.18 24.23
C ASP A 214 4.29 30.73 25.34
N GLY A 215 3.56 29.63 25.12
CA GLY A 215 2.55 29.11 26.06
C GLY A 215 1.17 29.78 25.96
N SER A 216 0.95 30.67 24.98
CA SER A 216 -0.35 31.31 24.72
C SER A 216 -1.38 30.40 24.03
N GLY A 217 -1.00 29.16 23.71
CA GLY A 217 -1.83 28.14 23.05
C GLY A 217 -2.03 26.91 23.93
N ASN A 218 -2.67 25.87 23.39
CA ASN A 218 -2.92 24.62 24.10
C ASN A 218 -1.65 23.78 24.30
N TYR A 219 -0.73 23.80 23.32
CA TYR A 219 0.51 23.04 23.34
C TYR A 219 1.70 23.90 22.90
N LYS A 220 2.89 23.57 23.40
CA LYS A 220 4.15 24.23 22.99
C LYS A 220 4.78 23.61 21.76
N THR A 221 4.49 22.33 21.51
CA THR A 221 5.07 21.54 20.42
C THR A 221 3.99 21.04 19.46
N ILE A 222 4.37 20.81 18.21
CA ILE A 222 3.45 20.28 17.20
C ILE A 222 3.20 18.79 17.46
N LYS A 223 4.21 18.05 17.92
CA LYS A 223 4.07 16.62 18.28
C LYS A 223 3.01 16.38 19.36
N ASP A 224 2.94 17.23 20.37
CA ASP A 224 1.93 17.12 21.43
C ASP A 224 0.53 17.39 20.86
N ALA A 225 0.40 18.38 19.97
CA ALA A 225 -0.85 18.66 19.30
C ALA A 225 -1.33 17.51 18.40
N ILE A 226 -0.42 16.86 17.68
CA ILE A 226 -0.73 15.66 16.88
C ILE A 226 -1.12 14.48 17.79
N SER A 227 -0.44 14.31 18.92
CA SER A 227 -0.76 13.29 19.92
C SER A 227 -2.10 13.54 20.63
N ALA A 228 -2.51 14.80 20.78
CA ALA A 228 -3.83 15.17 21.25
C ALA A 228 -4.89 14.92 20.15
N ALA A 229 -4.59 15.28 18.91
CA ALA A 229 -5.45 15.02 17.76
C ALA A 229 -5.69 13.52 17.56
N SER A 230 -4.72 12.65 17.86
CA SER A 230 -4.91 11.19 17.75
C SER A 230 -5.90 10.61 18.76
N LYS A 231 -6.23 11.34 19.83
CA LYS A 231 -7.22 10.94 20.84
C LYS A 231 -8.63 11.48 20.53
N ARG A 232 -8.79 12.25 19.45
CA ARG A 232 -10.07 12.87 19.11
C ARG A 232 -11.13 11.84 18.74
N SER A 233 -12.36 12.13 19.09
CA SER A 233 -13.53 11.41 18.60
C SER A 233 -14.00 11.98 17.26
N GLY A 234 -14.45 11.11 16.37
CA GLY A 234 -15.03 11.49 15.07
C GLY A 234 -14.03 11.64 13.93
N SER A 235 -14.56 11.79 12.72
CA SER A 235 -13.80 11.83 11.46
C SER A 235 -13.80 13.20 10.79
N GLY A 236 -14.39 14.22 11.42
CA GLY A 236 -14.40 15.59 10.89
C GLY A 236 -13.01 16.18 10.71
N ARG A 237 -12.93 17.31 10.00
CA ARG A 237 -11.71 18.10 9.88
C ARG A 237 -11.23 18.52 11.26
N TYR A 238 -9.92 18.43 11.48
CA TYR A 238 -9.26 18.86 12.71
C TYR A 238 -8.18 19.89 12.38
N VAL A 239 -8.43 21.14 12.76
CA VAL A 239 -7.56 22.28 12.44
C VAL A 239 -6.58 22.51 13.59
N ILE A 240 -5.29 22.36 13.30
CA ILE A 240 -4.19 22.70 14.19
C ILE A 240 -3.61 24.03 13.70
N TYR A 241 -3.82 25.08 14.49
CA TYR A 241 -3.26 26.39 14.21
C TYR A 241 -1.92 26.54 14.93
N VAL A 242 -0.87 26.81 14.16
CA VAL A 242 0.52 26.91 14.65
C VAL A 242 0.95 28.36 14.54
N LYS A 243 1.06 29.03 15.70
CA LYS A 243 1.45 30.45 15.75
C LYS A 243 2.86 30.65 15.20
N ALA A 244 3.21 31.90 14.94
CA ALA A 244 4.54 32.29 14.50
C ALA A 244 5.61 31.80 15.48
N GLY A 245 6.69 31.26 14.93
CA GLY A 245 7.72 30.58 15.70
C GLY A 245 8.56 29.65 14.83
N THR A 246 9.69 29.23 15.36
CA THR A 246 10.56 28.22 14.75
C THR A 246 10.50 26.94 15.55
N TYR A 247 9.80 25.95 15.02
CA TYR A 247 9.56 24.64 15.62
C TYR A 247 10.61 23.66 15.11
N LYS A 248 11.62 23.38 15.94
CA LYS A 248 12.68 22.42 15.64
C LYS A 248 12.25 21.00 16.01
N GLU A 249 11.39 20.41 15.19
CA GLU A 249 10.76 19.11 15.43
C GLU A 249 10.70 18.30 14.13
N ASN A 250 10.96 16.98 14.21
CA ASN A 250 10.58 16.03 13.15
C ASN A 250 9.15 15.53 13.42
N VAL A 251 8.16 16.22 12.85
CA VAL A 251 6.74 15.91 12.98
C VAL A 251 6.36 14.83 11.98
N GLU A 252 5.55 13.86 12.44
CA GLU A 252 5.00 12.79 11.63
C GLU A 252 3.49 12.66 11.91
N ILE A 253 2.68 12.73 10.85
CA ILE A 253 1.24 12.51 10.92
C ILE A 253 0.95 11.04 10.61
N GLY A 254 0.67 10.26 11.65
CA GLY A 254 0.39 8.83 11.50
C GLY A 254 -0.78 8.52 10.56
N SER A 255 -0.68 7.42 9.81
CA SER A 255 -1.63 7.03 8.74
C SER A 255 -3.10 6.86 9.19
N LYS A 256 -3.32 6.63 10.48
CA LYS A 256 -4.66 6.52 11.10
C LYS A 256 -5.30 7.88 11.36
N LEU A 257 -4.51 8.95 11.44
CA LEU A 257 -4.96 10.29 11.74
C LEU A 257 -5.45 10.98 10.45
N LYS A 258 -6.75 10.90 10.18
CA LYS A 258 -7.37 11.45 8.96
C LYS A 258 -7.76 12.91 9.14
N ASN A 259 -7.94 13.64 8.03
CA ASN A 259 -8.56 14.98 8.00
C ASN A 259 -7.90 16.03 8.91
N ILE A 260 -6.59 15.96 9.09
CA ILE A 260 -5.81 17.02 9.76
C ILE A 260 -5.57 18.16 8.77
N MET A 261 -5.75 19.39 9.25
CA MET A 261 -5.35 20.60 8.56
C MET A 261 -4.43 21.39 9.48
N MET A 262 -3.23 21.72 9.02
CA MET A 262 -2.32 22.60 9.74
C MET A 262 -2.33 23.98 9.07
N VAL A 263 -2.45 25.03 9.88
CA VAL A 263 -2.42 26.42 9.39
C VAL A 263 -1.44 27.22 10.22
N GLY A 264 -0.53 27.94 9.56
CA GLY A 264 0.42 28.84 10.21
C GLY A 264 0.02 30.31 10.07
N ASP A 265 0.77 31.20 10.74
CA ASP A 265 0.62 32.66 10.64
C ASP A 265 1.07 33.25 9.30
N GLY A 266 1.65 32.43 8.45
CA GLY A 266 2.05 32.77 7.09
C GLY A 266 3.46 32.30 6.73
N ILE A 267 3.78 32.43 5.45
CA ILE A 267 5.10 32.13 4.91
C ILE A 267 6.18 32.93 5.64
N GLY A 268 7.24 32.24 6.10
CA GLY A 268 8.35 32.87 6.84
C GLY A 268 8.05 33.23 8.31
N LYS A 269 6.81 33.09 8.80
CA LYS A 269 6.45 33.36 10.20
C LYS A 269 6.36 32.08 11.04
N THR A 270 5.67 31.08 10.50
CA THR A 270 5.60 29.74 11.11
C THR A 270 6.55 28.83 10.35
N ILE A 271 7.65 28.43 11.00
CA ILE A 271 8.70 27.61 10.40
C ILE A 271 8.77 26.29 11.16
N ILE A 272 8.59 25.18 10.46
CA ILE A 272 8.81 23.82 10.99
C ILE A 272 10.11 23.32 10.35
N THR A 273 11.06 22.89 11.17
CA THR A 273 12.37 22.45 10.69
C THR A 273 12.83 21.19 11.42
N GLY A 274 13.46 20.28 10.68
CA GLY A 274 14.12 19.08 11.20
C GLY A 274 15.61 19.09 10.86
N SER A 275 16.40 18.25 11.53
CA SER A 275 17.85 18.14 11.31
C SER A 275 18.31 16.75 10.84
N LYS A 276 17.37 15.85 10.55
CA LYS A 276 17.67 14.51 10.03
C LYS A 276 18.12 14.56 8.58
N SER A 277 19.07 13.70 8.22
CA SER A 277 19.60 13.58 6.85
C SER A 277 20.28 12.22 6.64
N VAL A 278 20.54 11.88 5.36
CA VAL A 278 21.34 10.70 4.96
C VAL A 278 22.74 10.75 5.55
N GLY A 279 23.40 11.91 5.53
CA GLY A 279 24.71 12.09 6.19
C GLY A 279 24.66 11.83 7.70
N GLY A 280 23.52 12.09 8.34
CA GLY A 280 23.26 11.78 9.74
C GLY A 280 22.75 10.36 10.03
N GLY A 281 22.69 9.48 9.02
CA GLY A 281 22.25 8.09 9.17
C GLY A 281 20.74 7.85 9.13
N SER A 282 19.93 8.86 8.76
CA SER A 282 18.50 8.70 8.46
C SER A 282 18.31 8.50 6.95
N THR A 283 17.36 7.72 6.47
CA THR A 283 17.05 7.69 5.03
C THR A 283 16.35 8.98 4.58
N THR A 284 16.23 9.19 3.28
CA THR A 284 15.38 10.27 2.73
C THR A 284 13.95 10.16 3.27
N PHE A 285 13.37 8.95 3.33
CA PHE A 285 12.02 8.70 3.83
C PHE A 285 11.81 9.23 5.25
N ASN A 286 12.78 9.01 6.14
CA ASN A 286 12.68 9.38 7.55
C ASN A 286 13.33 10.73 7.92
N SER A 287 13.83 11.46 6.92
CA SER A 287 14.46 12.77 7.11
C SER A 287 13.49 13.96 7.03
N ALA A 288 12.40 13.79 6.27
CA ALA A 288 11.38 14.81 6.08
C ALA A 288 10.65 15.14 7.39
N THR A 289 10.08 16.35 7.49
CA THR A 289 9.18 16.76 8.58
C THR A 289 7.98 17.48 8.01
N VAL A 290 6.80 17.16 8.53
CA VAL A 290 5.53 17.91 8.39
C VAL A 290 4.53 17.47 9.45
#